data_AF-A0A2M7Q765-F1
#
_entry.id   AF-A0A2M7Q765-F1
#
_cell.length_a   1.000
_cell.length_b   1.000
_cell.length_c   1.000
_cell.angle_alpha   90.00
_cell.angle_beta   90.00
_cell.angle_gamma   90.00
#
_symmetry.space_group_name_H-M   'P 1'
#
loop_
_entity.id
_entity.type
_entity.pdbx_description
1 polymer ?
#
loop_
_entity_poly.entity_id
_entity_poly.type
_entity_poly.pdbx_seq_one_letter_code
_entity_poly.pdbx_strand_id
1 'polypeptide(L)'
;MLIIPTINCGDFACVAEKLKKAGEFFSGLPAEALTKEGWVQIDIADGKFTSHSTWNQPKDLEKLKIENLKLKINPEVHLMVENPLAVIDDWIKAGAKRIIIHIETLELKSLKIEKLKNYASDCEIGLAINPETPIEDLIPFLSATIDSSKSFMQILAVNPGLSGQKFQPQVLDKIKFLKKNFPDVIIEVDGGINLETARLCQEAGADILAVGSYIWESEKPQKAYEDLQIATNVGQIDTNRELLYKELSYKLQGVFYNVRNKYGMYHKEKIYHNALKEEFQNNQISYISEPRIDIFSVTSGKKLGSYVPDFIVDSIIIELKTSPFTIKDMEMQLIEYLKSSKYELAYLVNFGEKYFKPKRYIHTKDRKNIISD
;
A
#
# COMPACT_ATOMS: atom_id res chain seq x y z
N MET A 1 -0.21 0.01 -0.65
CA MET A 1 -1.23 1.02 -0.32
C MET A 1 -2.39 0.31 0.35
N LEU A 2 -2.92 0.83 1.45
CA LEU A 2 -4.18 0.32 2.03
C LEU A 2 -5.35 1.12 1.47
N ILE A 3 -6.43 0.44 1.09
CA ILE A 3 -7.67 1.07 0.63
C ILE A 3 -8.75 0.84 1.69
N ILE A 4 -9.35 1.93 2.16
CA ILE A 4 -10.42 1.91 3.16
C ILE A 4 -11.72 2.40 2.51
N PRO A 5 -12.78 1.58 2.44
CA PRO A 5 -14.08 2.03 2.00
C PRO A 5 -14.69 3.04 2.99
N THR A 6 -15.16 4.18 2.50
CA THR A 6 -15.73 5.26 3.34
C THR A 6 -17.24 5.29 3.27
N ILE A 7 -17.90 5.22 4.43
CA ILE A 7 -19.35 5.25 4.59
C ILE A 7 -19.77 6.65 5.01
N ASN A 8 -20.41 7.35 4.07
CA ASN A 8 -21.08 8.62 4.28
C ASN A 8 -22.58 8.42 3.97
N CYS A 9 -23.40 8.38 5.02
CA CYS A 9 -24.82 8.02 4.98
C CYS A 9 -25.62 8.90 5.95
N GLY A 10 -26.84 9.29 5.58
CA GLY A 10 -27.72 10.09 6.44
C GLY A 10 -28.48 9.30 7.51
N ASP A 11 -28.57 7.97 7.38
CA ASP A 11 -29.30 7.11 8.30
C ASP A 11 -28.56 5.79 8.59
N PHE A 12 -29.00 5.11 9.64
CA PHE A 12 -28.40 3.86 10.10
C PHE A 12 -28.61 2.67 9.17
N ALA A 13 -29.72 2.64 8.42
CA ALA A 13 -30.00 1.52 7.51
C ALA A 13 -28.96 1.49 6.38
N CYS A 14 -28.64 2.65 5.81
CA CYS A 14 -27.56 2.83 4.85
C CYS A 14 -26.19 2.43 5.44
N VAL A 15 -25.89 2.86 6.68
CA VAL A 15 -24.64 2.51 7.36
C VAL A 15 -24.52 0.99 7.55
N ALA A 16 -25.55 0.34 8.09
CA ALA A 16 -25.55 -1.10 8.32
C ALA A 16 -25.42 -1.90 7.03
N GLU A 17 -26.09 -1.48 5.95
CA GLU A 17 -25.97 -2.11 4.64
C GLU A 17 -24.54 -2.01 4.09
N LYS A 18 -23.95 -0.82 4.11
CA LYS A 18 -22.59 -0.60 3.59
C LYS A 18 -21.54 -1.29 4.45
N LEU A 19 -21.69 -1.35 5.78
CA LEU A 19 -20.79 -2.11 6.67
C LEU A 19 -20.82 -3.60 6.33
N LYS A 20 -22.02 -4.16 6.08
CA LYS A 20 -22.16 -5.56 5.67
C LYS A 20 -21.46 -5.81 4.33
N LYS A 21 -21.70 -4.96 3.33
CA LYS A 21 -21.06 -5.05 2.01
C LYS A 21 -19.54 -4.87 2.09
N ALA A 22 -19.05 -3.94 2.90
CA ALA A 22 -17.63 -3.72 3.09
C ALA A 22 -16.95 -4.98 3.66
N GLY A 23 -17.59 -5.71 4.57
CA GLY A 23 -17.06 -6.98 5.06
C GLY A 23 -16.89 -8.05 3.98
N GLU A 24 -17.68 -8.01 2.91
CA GLU A 24 -17.54 -8.92 1.76
C GLU A 24 -16.24 -8.63 0.99
N PHE A 25 -15.78 -7.37 0.96
CA PHE A 25 -14.53 -6.97 0.30
C PHE A 25 -13.31 -7.68 0.92
N PHE A 26 -13.41 -8.02 2.20
CA PHE A 26 -12.34 -8.68 2.94
C PHE A 26 -12.51 -10.20 3.06
N SER A 27 -13.55 -10.79 2.47
CA SER A 27 -13.91 -12.20 2.66
C SER A 27 -12.83 -13.20 2.21
N GLY A 28 -11.92 -12.80 1.32
CA GLY A 28 -10.78 -13.59 0.87
C GLY A 28 -9.54 -13.52 1.79
N LEU A 29 -9.54 -12.65 2.81
CA LEU A 29 -8.38 -12.46 3.69
C LEU A 29 -8.37 -13.49 4.83
N PRO A 30 -7.19 -14.03 5.20
CA PRO A 30 -7.05 -14.85 6.39
C PRO A 30 -7.35 -14.02 7.65
N ALA A 31 -7.76 -14.71 8.73
CA ALA A 31 -8.21 -14.06 9.96
C ALA A 31 -7.16 -13.09 10.54
N GLU A 32 -5.88 -13.41 10.37
CA GLU A 32 -4.74 -12.65 10.87
C GLU A 32 -4.45 -11.40 10.02
N ALA A 33 -4.87 -11.36 8.76
CA ALA A 33 -4.73 -10.19 7.88
C ALA A 33 -5.86 -9.18 8.08
N LEU A 34 -7.05 -9.65 8.49
CA LEU A 34 -8.22 -8.79 8.73
C LEU A 34 -7.99 -7.73 9.81
N THR A 35 -7.17 -8.04 10.82
CA THR A 35 -6.80 -7.07 11.86
C THR A 35 -5.93 -5.92 11.32
N LYS A 36 -5.29 -6.11 10.15
CA LYS A 36 -4.42 -5.11 9.53
C LYS A 36 -5.07 -4.41 8.34
N GLU A 37 -5.93 -5.11 7.59
CA GLU A 37 -6.43 -4.66 6.29
C GLU A 37 -7.95 -4.44 6.26
N GLY A 38 -8.70 -5.00 7.21
CA GLY A 38 -10.17 -4.96 7.24
C GLY A 38 -10.76 -3.65 7.75
N TRP A 39 -10.20 -2.50 7.37
CA TRP A 39 -10.65 -1.19 7.87
C TRP A 39 -11.83 -0.65 7.07
N VAL A 40 -12.73 0.06 7.75
CA VAL A 40 -13.85 0.80 7.13
C VAL A 40 -13.99 2.14 7.83
N GLN A 41 -14.02 3.23 7.05
CA GLN A 41 -14.25 4.57 7.56
C GLN A 41 -15.74 4.87 7.65
N ILE A 42 -16.14 5.50 8.75
CA ILE A 42 -17.49 6.02 8.96
C ILE A 42 -17.40 7.53 9.19
N ASP A 43 -17.98 8.30 8.27
CA ASP A 43 -18.01 9.76 8.34
C ASP A 43 -19.15 10.22 9.24
N ILE A 44 -18.80 10.96 10.29
CA ILE A 44 -19.75 11.51 11.26
C ILE A 44 -19.72 13.03 11.16
N ALA A 45 -20.78 13.62 10.61
CA ALA A 45 -20.97 15.05 10.47
C ALA A 45 -22.18 15.52 11.28
N ASP A 46 -22.01 16.55 12.10
CA ASP A 46 -23.04 17.06 13.00
C ASP A 46 -23.89 18.20 12.43
N GLY A 47 -23.62 18.64 11.19
CA GLY A 47 -24.27 19.79 10.58
C GLY A 47 -23.82 21.15 11.13
N LYS A 48 -22.82 21.18 12.02
CA LYS A 48 -22.24 22.41 12.58
C LYS A 48 -20.82 22.67 12.10
N PHE A 49 -19.95 21.64 12.13
CA PHE A 49 -18.60 21.75 11.60
C PHE A 49 -18.61 21.90 10.08
N THR A 50 -19.49 21.13 9.42
CA THR A 50 -19.83 21.26 8.00
C THR A 50 -21.34 21.48 7.88
N SER A 51 -21.80 22.11 6.80
CA SER A 51 -23.22 22.36 6.55
C SER A 51 -24.03 21.10 6.26
N HIS A 52 -23.36 19.95 6.12
CA HIS A 52 -23.97 18.64 5.93
C HIS A 52 -24.02 17.84 7.24
N SER A 53 -25.03 17.00 7.40
CA SER A 53 -25.11 16.06 8.52
C SER A 53 -25.20 14.64 8.00
N THR A 54 -24.52 13.73 8.69
CA THR A 54 -24.61 12.29 8.46
C THR A 54 -25.23 11.63 9.68
N TRP A 55 -25.45 10.32 9.61
CA TRP A 55 -25.82 9.53 10.76
C TRP A 55 -24.74 9.68 11.86
N ASN A 56 -25.20 9.99 13.08
CA ASN A 56 -24.32 10.29 14.23
C ASN A 56 -24.94 9.72 15.52
N GLN A 57 -25.05 8.39 15.60
CA GLN A 57 -25.67 7.69 16.75
C GLN A 57 -24.82 6.49 17.20
N PRO A 58 -23.78 6.67 18.04
CA PRO A 58 -22.84 5.60 18.41
C PRO A 58 -23.52 4.35 18.99
N LYS A 59 -24.64 4.51 19.70
CA LYS A 59 -25.42 3.40 20.26
C LYS A 59 -25.94 2.41 19.21
N ASP A 60 -26.20 2.85 17.98
CA ASP A 60 -26.66 1.92 16.94
C ASP A 60 -25.50 1.09 16.39
N LEU A 61 -24.26 1.60 16.38
CA LEU A 61 -23.06 0.81 16.09
C LEU A 61 -22.77 -0.22 17.18
N GLU A 62 -22.96 0.13 18.46
CA GLU A 62 -22.88 -0.82 19.57
C GLU A 62 -23.86 -2.00 19.38
N LYS A 63 -25.09 -1.72 18.94
CA LYS A 63 -26.10 -2.74 18.63
C LYS A 63 -25.73 -3.64 17.46
N LEU A 64 -24.97 -3.14 16.48
CA LEU A 64 -24.50 -3.97 15.36
C LEU A 64 -23.60 -5.11 15.82
N LYS A 65 -23.07 -5.06 17.06
CA LYS A 65 -22.10 -6.01 17.65
C LYS A 65 -21.30 -6.64 16.53
N ILE A 66 -20.27 -5.96 16.06
CA ILE A 66 -19.44 -6.35 14.90
C ILE A 66 -19.06 -7.85 14.95
N GLU A 67 -18.94 -8.43 16.15
CA GLU A 67 -18.82 -9.87 16.43
C GLU A 67 -20.01 -10.74 15.96
N ASN A 68 -21.27 -10.34 16.20
CA ASN A 68 -22.50 -11.04 15.84
C ASN A 68 -22.75 -11.10 14.32
N LEU A 69 -22.29 -10.09 13.58
CA LEU A 69 -22.37 -10.13 12.11
C LEU A 69 -21.25 -10.99 11.49
N LYS A 70 -20.32 -11.53 12.30
CA LYS A 70 -19.06 -12.15 11.85
C LYS A 70 -18.26 -11.24 10.90
N LEU A 71 -18.58 -9.95 10.86
CA LEU A 71 -17.90 -8.96 10.03
C LEU A 71 -16.61 -8.64 10.76
N LYS A 72 -15.51 -9.24 10.31
CA LYS A 72 -14.18 -8.96 10.83
C LYS A 72 -13.68 -7.64 10.22
N ILE A 73 -14.28 -6.54 10.65
CA ILE A 73 -13.93 -5.18 10.23
C ILE A 73 -13.46 -4.33 11.42
N ASN A 74 -12.60 -3.36 11.13
CA ASN A 74 -12.09 -2.36 12.06
C ASN A 74 -12.70 -1.00 11.71
N PRO A 75 -13.69 -0.51 12.47
CA PRO A 75 -14.26 0.81 12.21
C PRO A 75 -13.25 1.89 12.58
N GLU A 76 -13.00 2.80 11.66
CA GLU A 76 -12.44 4.11 11.97
C GLU A 76 -13.51 5.18 11.83
N VAL A 77 -13.60 6.06 12.84
CA VAL A 77 -14.64 7.07 12.92
C VAL A 77 -14.01 8.42 12.63
N HIS A 78 -14.39 9.01 11.50
CA HIS A 78 -13.96 10.34 11.10
C HIS A 78 -14.94 11.39 11.63
N LEU A 79 -14.50 12.19 12.61
CA LEU A 79 -15.34 13.16 13.31
C LEU A 79 -15.24 14.55 12.68
N MET A 80 -16.24 14.88 11.86
CA MET A 80 -16.52 16.22 11.34
C MET A 80 -17.57 16.92 12.24
N VAL A 81 -17.20 17.17 13.50
CA VAL A 81 -18.11 17.71 14.54
C VAL A 81 -17.53 18.90 15.28
N GLU A 82 -18.37 19.79 15.80
CA GLU A 82 -17.98 21.03 16.49
C GLU A 82 -17.14 20.77 17.76
N ASN A 83 -17.48 19.72 18.52
CA ASN A 83 -16.79 19.39 19.77
C ASN A 83 -16.47 17.87 19.87
N PRO A 84 -15.39 17.42 19.22
CA PRO A 84 -15.06 15.99 19.16
C PRO A 84 -14.73 15.41 20.54
N LEU A 85 -14.08 16.18 21.41
CA LEU A 85 -13.72 15.73 22.76
C LEU A 85 -14.93 15.35 23.62
N ALA A 86 -16.12 15.83 23.29
CA ALA A 86 -17.36 15.49 24.00
C ALA A 86 -17.97 14.16 23.54
N VAL A 87 -17.55 13.59 22.41
CA VAL A 87 -18.18 12.41 21.80
C VAL A 87 -17.24 11.22 21.61
N ILE A 88 -15.92 11.40 21.78
CA ILE A 88 -14.91 10.33 21.62
C ILE A 88 -15.26 9.10 22.45
N ASP A 89 -15.57 9.27 23.74
CA ASP A 89 -15.87 8.16 24.65
C ASP A 89 -17.00 7.26 24.14
N ASP A 90 -18.05 7.87 23.61
CA ASP A 90 -19.21 7.14 23.10
C ASP A 90 -18.84 6.31 21.85
N TRP A 91 -17.98 6.84 20.97
CA TRP A 91 -17.50 6.13 19.79
C TRP A 91 -16.50 5.01 20.11
N ILE A 92 -15.60 5.21 21.08
CA ILE A 92 -14.72 4.15 21.59
C ILE A 92 -15.58 3.02 22.15
N LYS A 93 -16.55 3.36 23.01
CA LYS A 93 -17.47 2.39 23.60
C LYS A 93 -18.29 1.64 22.54
N ALA A 94 -18.67 2.31 21.46
CA ALA A 94 -19.38 1.70 20.34
C ALA A 94 -18.52 0.74 19.50
N GLY A 95 -17.19 0.73 19.71
CA GLY A 95 -16.26 -0.22 19.09
C GLY A 95 -15.35 0.38 18.02
N ALA A 96 -15.21 1.70 17.94
CA ALA A 96 -14.23 2.35 17.07
C ALA A 96 -12.80 1.86 17.40
N LYS A 97 -12.03 1.53 16.37
CA LYS A 97 -10.62 1.13 16.47
C LYS A 97 -9.67 2.29 16.19
N ARG A 98 -10.14 3.27 15.42
CA ARG A 98 -9.49 4.55 15.22
C ARG A 98 -10.51 5.68 15.28
N ILE A 99 -10.13 6.82 15.83
CA ILE A 99 -10.91 8.06 15.80
C ILE A 99 -10.04 9.15 15.20
N ILE A 100 -10.55 9.82 14.16
CA ILE A 100 -9.86 10.86 13.41
C ILE A 100 -10.51 12.21 13.73
N ILE A 101 -9.70 13.18 14.15
CA ILE A 101 -10.17 14.48 14.67
C ILE A 101 -9.56 15.64 13.89
N HIS A 102 -10.40 16.54 13.42
CA HIS A 102 -9.98 17.79 12.79
C HIS A 102 -9.24 18.72 13.76
N ILE A 103 -8.02 19.13 13.42
CA ILE A 103 -7.27 20.09 14.24
C ILE A 103 -7.95 21.47 14.30
N GLU A 104 -8.78 21.79 13.31
CA GLU A 104 -9.55 23.04 13.24
C GLU A 104 -10.55 23.18 14.40
N THR A 105 -10.90 22.05 15.04
CA THR A 105 -11.77 22.01 16.23
C THR A 105 -10.98 22.05 17.54
N LEU A 106 -9.64 21.92 17.45
CA LEU A 106 -8.74 21.88 18.59
C LEU A 106 -8.12 23.25 18.81
N GLU A 107 -8.17 23.74 20.05
CA GLU A 107 -7.33 24.87 20.42
C GLU A 107 -5.93 24.33 20.71
N LEU A 108 -4.87 24.98 20.20
CA LEU A 108 -3.45 24.71 20.46
C LEU A 108 -3.02 24.86 21.95
N LYS A 109 -3.96 24.88 22.89
CA LYS A 109 -3.67 24.84 24.32
C LYS A 109 -3.32 23.40 24.70
N SER A 110 -2.11 23.21 25.21
CA SER A 110 -1.49 21.94 25.64
C SER A 110 -2.42 20.93 26.31
N LEU A 111 -3.39 21.40 27.10
CA LEU A 111 -4.35 20.59 27.84
C LEU A 111 -5.27 19.71 26.97
N LYS A 112 -5.61 20.11 25.74
CA LYS A 112 -6.48 19.28 24.86
C LYS A 112 -5.71 18.13 24.19
N ILE A 113 -4.44 18.35 23.83
CA ILE A 113 -3.57 17.32 23.25
C ILE A 113 -3.24 16.24 24.29
N GLU A 114 -2.98 16.64 25.54
CA GLU A 114 -2.74 15.71 26.64
C GLU A 114 -3.95 14.80 26.90
N LYS A 115 -5.18 15.35 26.83
CA LYS A 115 -6.40 14.55 26.93
C LYS A 115 -6.50 13.48 25.85
N LEU A 116 -6.07 13.75 24.62
CA LEU A 116 -6.09 12.76 23.54
C LEU A 116 -5.17 11.58 23.83
N LYS A 117 -4.06 11.80 24.53
CA LYS A 117 -3.13 10.72 24.92
C LYS A 117 -3.78 9.71 25.87
N ASN A 118 -4.78 10.11 26.66
CA ASN A 118 -5.49 9.21 27.57
C ASN A 118 -6.31 8.13 26.83
N TYR A 119 -6.66 8.34 25.56
CA TYR A 119 -7.43 7.38 24.78
C TYR A 119 -6.56 6.37 24.01
N ALA A 120 -5.24 6.60 23.95
CA ALA A 120 -4.32 5.80 23.15
C ALA A 120 -4.18 4.33 23.61
N SER A 121 -4.63 4.00 24.83
CA SER A 121 -4.72 2.63 25.32
C SER A 121 -5.88 1.83 24.72
N ASP A 122 -6.94 2.52 24.30
CA ASP A 122 -8.23 1.91 23.94
C ASP A 122 -8.54 2.03 22.45
N CYS A 123 -8.02 3.07 21.79
CA CYS A 123 -8.30 3.40 20.38
C CYS A 123 -7.11 4.16 19.75
N GLU A 124 -6.87 3.96 18.45
CA GLU A 124 -5.94 4.80 17.70
C GLU A 124 -6.51 6.21 17.52
N ILE A 125 -5.72 7.23 17.86
CA ILE A 125 -6.14 8.63 17.65
C ILE A 125 -5.37 9.20 16.46
N GLY A 126 -6.13 9.59 15.44
CA GLY A 126 -5.66 10.29 14.25
C GLY A 126 -6.04 11.77 14.28
N LEU A 127 -5.27 12.60 13.58
CA LEU A 127 -5.65 14.00 13.31
C LEU A 127 -5.92 14.21 11.83
N ALA A 128 -6.89 15.07 11.53
CA ALA A 128 -7.25 15.49 10.18
C ALA A 128 -6.98 16.97 9.96
N ILE A 129 -6.72 17.32 8.70
CA ILE A 129 -6.72 18.71 8.21
C ILE A 129 -7.59 18.86 6.97
N ASN A 130 -8.22 20.02 6.86
CA ASN A 130 -8.90 20.48 5.66
C ASN A 130 -7.90 20.84 4.53
N PRO A 131 -8.35 20.87 3.27
CA PRO A 131 -7.51 21.28 2.14
C PRO A 131 -6.90 22.68 2.28
N GLU A 132 -7.61 23.61 2.93
CA GLU A 132 -7.16 25.00 3.10
C GLU A 132 -6.27 25.21 4.34
N THR A 133 -6.29 24.29 5.29
CA THR A 133 -5.52 24.44 6.54
C THR A 133 -4.02 24.30 6.27
N PRO A 134 -3.19 25.30 6.59
CA PRO A 134 -1.75 25.25 6.37
C PRO A 134 -1.11 24.01 7.02
N ILE A 135 -0.13 23.40 6.34
CA ILE A 135 0.50 22.17 6.84
C ILE A 135 1.31 22.42 8.11
N GLU A 136 1.77 23.65 8.29
CA GLU A 136 2.52 24.14 9.43
C GLU A 136 1.72 24.05 10.74
N ASP A 137 0.39 24.17 10.66
CA ASP A 137 -0.49 24.09 11.84
C ASP A 137 -0.51 22.68 12.45
N LEU A 138 -0.09 21.65 11.71
CA LEU A 138 0.09 20.29 12.24
C LEU A 138 1.39 20.11 13.02
N ILE A 139 2.42 20.92 12.75
CA ILE A 139 3.76 20.72 13.32
C ILE A 139 3.75 20.70 14.86
N PRO A 140 3.01 21.59 15.57
CA PRO A 140 2.93 21.53 17.03
C PRO A 140 2.32 20.23 17.55
N PHE A 141 1.30 19.70 16.87
CA PHE A 141 0.63 18.45 17.26
C PHE A 141 1.55 17.25 17.03
N LEU A 142 2.22 17.21 15.87
CA LEU A 142 3.24 16.20 15.60
C LEU A 142 4.34 16.29 16.66
N SER A 143 4.93 17.46 16.88
CA SER A 143 6.01 17.66 17.87
C SER A 143 5.65 17.28 19.30
N ALA A 144 4.40 17.53 19.72
CA ALA A 144 3.90 17.15 21.05
C ALA A 144 3.60 15.64 21.18
N THR A 145 3.50 14.93 20.05
CA THR A 145 3.21 13.49 19.94
C THR A 145 4.40 12.66 19.42
N ILE A 146 5.56 13.27 19.08
CA ILE A 146 6.83 12.61 18.68
C ILE A 146 7.49 11.89 19.86
N ASP A 147 6.74 11.01 20.50
CA ASP A 147 7.27 9.80 21.09
C ASP A 147 6.32 8.68 20.72
N SER A 148 6.38 8.22 19.46
CA SER A 148 6.07 6.84 19.03
C SER A 148 5.94 6.75 17.51
N SER A 149 6.38 5.62 16.99
CA SER A 149 6.27 5.12 15.62
C SER A 149 4.82 4.85 15.14
N LYS A 150 3.86 5.70 15.53
CA LYS A 150 2.41 5.45 15.38
C LYS A 150 1.55 6.69 15.09
N SER A 151 2.13 7.83 14.75
CA SER A 151 1.32 9.01 14.40
C SER A 151 0.58 8.78 13.08
N PHE A 152 -0.75 8.97 13.11
CA PHE A 152 -1.64 8.80 11.97
C PHE A 152 -2.27 10.15 11.60
N MET A 153 -2.10 10.59 10.35
CA MET A 153 -2.65 11.85 9.83
C MET A 153 -3.55 11.58 8.64
N GLN A 154 -4.75 12.16 8.66
CA GLN A 154 -5.64 12.22 7.51
C GLN A 154 -5.56 13.60 6.86
N ILE A 155 -5.44 13.64 5.53
CA ILE A 155 -5.47 14.86 4.75
C ILE A 155 -6.72 14.81 3.89
N LEU A 156 -7.65 15.72 4.14
CA LEU A 156 -8.78 15.89 3.24
C LEU A 156 -8.29 16.48 1.92
N ALA A 157 -8.70 15.85 0.82
CA ALA A 157 -8.48 16.29 -0.55
C ALA A 157 -9.71 16.98 -1.17
N VAL A 158 -10.79 17.11 -0.40
CA VAL A 158 -12.00 17.88 -0.71
C VAL A 158 -12.47 18.60 0.55
N ASN A 159 -13.36 19.58 0.44
CA ASN A 159 -13.90 20.22 1.64
C ASN A 159 -14.82 19.24 2.40
N PRO A 160 -14.80 19.22 3.74
CA PRO A 160 -15.58 18.28 4.54
C PRO A 160 -17.09 18.43 4.27
N GLY A 161 -17.79 17.30 4.16
CA GLY A 161 -19.24 17.27 3.95
C GLY A 161 -19.68 16.28 2.89
N LEU A 162 -20.09 16.79 1.71
CA LEU A 162 -20.74 16.00 0.67
C LEU A 162 -19.77 15.05 -0.05
N SER A 163 -20.25 13.85 -0.36
CA SER A 163 -19.53 12.90 -1.22
C SER A 163 -19.53 13.35 -2.70
N GLY A 164 -18.61 12.81 -3.50
CA GLY A 164 -18.53 13.07 -4.95
C GLY A 164 -17.84 14.37 -5.37
N GLN A 165 -17.25 15.11 -4.42
CA GLN A 165 -16.49 16.33 -4.72
C GLN A 165 -15.20 16.03 -5.50
N LYS A 166 -14.73 17.01 -6.27
CA LYS A 166 -13.50 16.91 -7.07
C LYS A 166 -12.26 17.04 -6.20
N PHE A 167 -11.31 16.13 -6.40
CA PHE A 167 -9.98 16.15 -5.78
C PHE A 167 -9.27 17.50 -5.98
N GLN A 168 -8.66 18.00 -4.92
CA GLN A 168 -7.93 19.26 -4.88
C GLN A 168 -6.42 19.01 -4.97
N PRO A 169 -5.75 19.25 -6.13
CA PRO A 169 -4.37 18.82 -6.35
C PRO A 169 -3.32 19.42 -5.40
N GLN A 170 -3.60 20.58 -4.79
CA GLN A 170 -2.66 21.24 -3.87
C GLN A 170 -2.34 20.38 -2.63
N VAL A 171 -3.20 19.42 -2.29
CA VAL A 171 -2.96 18.52 -1.14
C VAL A 171 -1.79 17.57 -1.39
N LEU A 172 -1.43 17.31 -2.65
CA LEU A 172 -0.27 16.47 -2.99
C LEU A 172 1.03 17.03 -2.44
N ASP A 173 1.17 18.35 -2.39
CA ASP A 173 2.38 18.98 -1.85
C ASP A 173 2.44 18.89 -0.33
N LYS A 174 1.28 18.87 0.35
CA LYS A 174 1.18 18.58 1.79
C LYS A 174 1.63 17.15 2.11
N ILE A 175 1.19 16.17 1.32
CA ILE A 175 1.59 14.75 1.47
C ILE A 175 3.12 14.63 1.32
N LYS A 176 3.69 15.20 0.25
CA LYS A 176 5.14 15.18 0.01
C LYS A 176 5.91 15.84 1.14
N PHE A 177 5.43 16.97 1.64
CA PHE A 177 6.04 17.68 2.76
C PHE A 177 6.05 16.80 4.02
N LEU A 178 4.91 16.22 4.39
CA LEU A 178 4.82 15.33 5.55
C LEU A 178 5.71 14.12 5.39
N LYS A 179 5.64 13.40 4.26
CA LYS A 179 6.42 12.18 4.06
C LYS A 179 7.93 12.44 4.07
N LYS A 180 8.36 13.61 3.59
CA LYS A 180 9.77 14.02 3.62
C LYS A 180 10.27 14.36 5.03
N ASN A 181 9.49 15.10 5.81
CA ASN A 181 9.92 15.63 7.11
C ASN A 181 9.57 14.71 8.28
N PHE A 182 8.56 13.85 8.12
CA PHE A 182 8.04 12.93 9.13
C PHE A 182 7.79 11.55 8.49
N PRO A 183 8.84 10.83 8.08
CA PRO A 183 8.72 9.62 7.26
C PRO A 183 7.94 8.47 7.93
N ASP A 184 7.90 8.44 9.26
CA ASP A 184 7.22 7.42 10.06
C ASP A 184 5.73 7.74 10.30
N VAL A 185 5.24 8.93 9.91
CA VAL A 185 3.81 9.26 9.97
C VAL A 185 3.07 8.45 8.92
N ILE A 186 1.98 7.79 9.33
CA ILE A 186 1.03 7.16 8.43
C ILE A 186 0.14 8.25 7.86
N ILE A 187 0.13 8.39 6.53
CA ILE A 187 -0.66 9.40 5.84
C ILE A 187 -1.84 8.75 5.13
N GLU A 188 -3.04 9.12 5.54
CA GLU A 188 -4.29 8.82 4.86
C GLU A 188 -4.77 10.03 4.03
N VAL A 189 -5.32 9.76 2.86
CA VAL A 189 -5.97 10.78 2.03
C VAL A 189 -7.45 10.43 1.87
N ASP A 190 -8.32 11.37 2.19
CA ASP A 190 -9.77 11.22 2.11
C ASP A 190 -10.39 12.27 1.17
N GLY A 191 -11.29 11.83 0.30
CA GLY A 191 -12.04 12.69 -0.61
C GLY A 191 -11.54 12.68 -2.06
N GLY A 192 -12.48 12.58 -3.02
CA GLY A 192 -12.17 12.69 -4.44
C GLY A 192 -11.25 11.59 -5.01
N ILE A 193 -11.11 10.46 -4.32
CA ILE A 193 -10.25 9.35 -4.75
C ILE A 193 -10.91 8.55 -5.89
N ASN A 194 -10.16 8.35 -6.97
CA ASN A 194 -10.45 7.47 -8.11
C ASN A 194 -9.12 6.86 -8.60
N LEU A 195 -9.11 6.08 -9.70
CA LEU A 195 -7.89 5.42 -10.18
C LEU A 195 -6.74 6.38 -10.51
N GLU A 196 -7.04 7.58 -11.01
CA GLU A 196 -6.02 8.59 -11.33
C GLU A 196 -5.49 9.24 -10.04
N THR A 197 -6.39 9.76 -9.20
CA THR A 197 -6.00 10.50 -7.99
C THR A 197 -5.39 9.58 -6.93
N ALA A 198 -5.80 8.31 -6.89
CA ALA A 198 -5.18 7.29 -6.05
C ALA A 198 -3.69 7.09 -6.38
N ARG A 199 -3.34 7.09 -7.67
CA ARG A 199 -1.93 6.99 -8.13
C ARG A 199 -1.15 8.24 -7.77
N LEU A 200 -1.74 9.42 -7.98
CA LEU A 200 -1.11 10.69 -7.60
C LEU A 200 -0.81 10.76 -6.10
N CYS A 201 -1.77 10.33 -5.26
CA CYS A 201 -1.59 10.28 -3.80
C CYS A 201 -0.50 9.28 -3.40
N GLN A 202 -0.48 8.09 -4.03
CA GLN A 202 0.58 7.11 -3.81
C GLN A 202 1.96 7.69 -4.16
N GLU A 203 2.10 8.30 -5.34
CA GLU A 203 3.35 8.90 -5.81
C GLU A 203 3.81 10.05 -4.91
N ALA A 204 2.86 10.79 -4.32
CA ALA A 204 3.15 11.83 -3.33
C ALA A 204 3.62 11.29 -1.98
N GLY A 205 3.35 10.01 -1.68
CA GLY A 205 3.82 9.32 -0.47
C GLY A 205 2.73 8.93 0.53
N ALA A 206 1.46 8.92 0.13
CA ALA A 206 0.36 8.43 0.98
C ALA A 206 0.51 6.92 1.27
N ASP A 207 0.05 6.51 2.45
CA ASP A 207 0.09 5.12 2.91
C ASP A 207 -1.31 4.46 2.81
N ILE A 208 -2.37 5.27 2.98
CA ILE A 208 -3.77 4.85 3.03
C ILE A 208 -4.64 5.78 2.17
N LEU A 209 -5.66 5.23 1.52
CA LEU A 209 -6.69 5.99 0.80
C LEU A 209 -8.08 5.64 1.32
N ALA A 210 -8.80 6.64 1.82
CA ALA A 210 -10.20 6.54 2.19
C ALA A 210 -11.08 6.87 0.98
N VAL A 211 -11.95 5.94 0.58
CA VAL A 211 -12.66 6.00 -0.71
C VAL A 211 -14.15 5.76 -0.54
N GLY A 212 -14.94 6.81 -0.80
CA GLY A 212 -16.39 6.79 -0.77
C GLY A 212 -17.03 6.53 -2.14
N SER A 213 -17.44 7.61 -2.82
CA SER A 213 -18.31 7.56 -4.00
C SER A 213 -17.80 6.65 -5.12
N TYR A 214 -16.49 6.62 -5.39
CA TYR A 214 -15.93 5.76 -6.44
C TYR A 214 -16.25 4.26 -6.23
N ILE A 215 -16.30 3.80 -4.98
CA ILE A 215 -16.68 2.42 -4.64
C ILE A 215 -18.20 2.29 -4.64
N TRP A 216 -18.90 3.16 -3.90
CA TRP A 216 -20.31 2.95 -3.59
C TRP A 216 -21.28 3.33 -4.71
N GLU A 217 -20.88 4.19 -5.63
CA GLU A 217 -21.68 4.57 -6.81
C GLU A 217 -21.37 3.69 -8.03
N SER A 218 -20.38 2.80 -7.92
CA SER A 218 -20.09 1.80 -8.95
C SER A 218 -21.20 0.73 -9.00
N GLU A 219 -21.57 0.30 -10.20
CA GLU A 219 -22.44 -0.87 -10.40
C GLU A 219 -21.84 -2.15 -9.77
N LYS A 220 -20.51 -2.20 -9.62
CA LYS A 220 -19.77 -3.33 -9.05
C LYS A 220 -18.79 -2.83 -7.98
N PRO A 221 -19.26 -2.56 -6.74
CA PRO A 221 -18.42 -2.00 -5.67
C PRO A 221 -17.19 -2.86 -5.33
N GLN A 222 -17.34 -4.18 -5.28
CA GLN A 222 -16.23 -5.12 -5.09
C GLN A 222 -15.13 -4.92 -6.14
N LYS A 223 -15.52 -4.83 -7.42
CA LYS A 223 -14.58 -4.62 -8.51
C LYS A 223 -13.91 -3.24 -8.42
N ALA A 224 -14.66 -2.20 -8.08
CA ALA A 224 -14.08 -0.86 -7.91
C ALA A 224 -13.03 -0.81 -6.78
N TYR A 225 -13.29 -1.53 -5.67
CA TYR A 225 -12.32 -1.71 -4.60
C TYR A 225 -11.05 -2.45 -5.09
N GLU A 226 -11.20 -3.56 -5.81
CA GLU A 226 -10.09 -4.32 -6.40
C GLU A 226 -9.30 -3.48 -7.42
N ASP A 227 -9.97 -2.71 -8.28
CA ASP A 227 -9.34 -1.85 -9.28
C ASP A 227 -8.47 -0.77 -8.61
N LEU A 228 -8.89 -0.23 -7.46
CA LEU A 228 -8.07 0.70 -6.66
C LEU A 228 -6.84 0.03 -6.05
N GLN A 229 -7.00 -1.19 -5.51
CA GLN A 229 -5.87 -1.96 -5.00
C GLN A 229 -4.86 -2.25 -6.12
N ILE A 230 -5.34 -2.58 -7.33
CA ILE A 230 -4.48 -2.81 -8.50
C ILE A 230 -3.79 -1.51 -8.92
N ALA A 231 -4.55 -0.42 -9.06
CA ALA A 231 -4.02 0.88 -9.51
C ALA A 231 -2.97 1.47 -8.55
N THR A 232 -3.08 1.18 -7.25
CA THR A 232 -2.15 1.63 -6.21
C THR A 232 -1.15 0.57 -5.78
N ASN A 233 -1.14 -0.58 -6.44
CA ASN A 233 -0.06 -1.55 -6.37
C ASN A 233 0.79 -1.50 -7.64
N VAL A 234 0.82 -0.38 -8.37
CA VAL A 234 1.70 -0.20 -9.54
C VAL A 234 3.16 -0.08 -9.05
N GLY A 235 3.72 -1.28 -8.85
CA GLY A 235 4.96 -1.63 -8.17
C GLY A 235 5.02 -3.15 -7.91
N GLN A 236 3.86 -3.80 -7.77
CA GLN A 236 3.64 -5.25 -7.78
C GLN A 236 2.30 -5.59 -8.48
N ILE A 237 2.40 -6.24 -9.64
CA ILE A 237 1.35 -6.98 -10.39
C ILE A 237 0.52 -6.15 -11.39
N ASP A 238 0.93 -6.22 -12.65
CA ASP A 238 0.16 -5.88 -13.84
C ASP A 238 -0.73 -7.09 -14.20
N THR A 239 -2.05 -6.98 -13.98
CA THR A 239 -3.01 -8.08 -14.20
C THR A 239 -3.54 -8.17 -15.64
N ASN A 240 -3.21 -7.20 -16.50
CA ASN A 240 -3.63 -7.18 -17.90
C ASN A 240 -2.49 -7.47 -18.90
N ARG A 241 -1.28 -7.72 -18.42
CA ARG A 241 -0.24 -8.39 -19.21
C ARG A 241 -0.17 -9.86 -18.79
N GLU A 242 -0.39 -10.75 -19.74
CA GLU A 242 -0.01 -12.16 -19.59
C GLU A 242 1.42 -12.22 -19.04
N LEU A 243 1.62 -12.89 -17.90
CA LEU A 243 2.89 -12.85 -17.19
C LEU A 243 3.98 -13.36 -18.14
N LEU A 244 4.91 -12.48 -18.52
CA LEU A 244 5.98 -12.85 -19.44
C LEU A 244 6.74 -14.06 -18.88
N TYR A 245 6.73 -15.16 -19.64
CA TYR A 245 7.21 -16.48 -19.24
C TYR A 245 6.50 -17.04 -17.99
N LYS A 246 5.16 -17.02 -17.95
CA LYS A 246 4.32 -17.44 -16.80
C LYS A 246 4.69 -18.81 -16.23
N GLU A 247 4.55 -19.86 -17.05
CA GLU A 247 4.79 -21.24 -16.62
C GLU A 247 6.23 -21.45 -16.13
N LEU A 248 7.21 -20.90 -16.86
CA LEU A 248 8.61 -20.99 -16.50
C LEU A 248 8.91 -20.20 -15.21
N SER A 249 8.28 -19.04 -15.02
CA SER A 249 8.43 -18.23 -13.80
C SER A 249 7.92 -18.96 -12.56
N TYR A 250 6.79 -19.68 -12.65
CA TYR A 250 6.30 -20.50 -11.53
C TYR A 250 7.25 -21.65 -11.21
N LYS A 251 7.74 -22.37 -12.23
CA LYS A 251 8.72 -23.45 -12.05
C LYS A 251 10.00 -22.95 -11.39
N LEU A 252 10.54 -21.83 -11.86
CA LEU A 252 11.77 -21.24 -11.31
C LEU A 252 11.60 -20.81 -9.84
N GLN A 253 10.47 -20.19 -9.49
CA GLN A 253 10.21 -19.85 -8.09
C GLN A 253 10.20 -21.11 -7.21
N GLY A 254 9.53 -22.18 -7.63
CA GLY A 254 9.54 -23.46 -6.92
C GLY A 254 10.97 -23.96 -6.69
N VAL A 255 11.80 -23.95 -7.72
CA VAL A 255 13.22 -24.33 -7.65
C VAL A 255 14.01 -23.46 -6.65
N PHE A 256 13.83 -22.14 -6.67
CA PHE A 256 14.50 -21.24 -5.74
C PHE A 256 14.13 -21.53 -4.28
N TYR A 257 12.84 -21.73 -4.00
CA TYR A 257 12.37 -22.07 -2.65
C TYR A 257 12.84 -23.46 -2.21
N ASN A 258 12.85 -24.46 -3.10
CA ASN A 258 13.37 -25.79 -2.80
C ASN A 258 14.83 -25.74 -2.35
N VAL A 259 15.67 -25.02 -3.11
CA VAL A 259 17.09 -24.82 -2.76
C VAL A 259 17.22 -24.09 -1.42
N ARG A 260 16.46 -23.00 -1.21
CA ARG A 260 16.49 -22.25 0.06
C ARG A 260 16.08 -23.10 1.27
N ASN A 261 15.08 -23.96 1.11
CA ASN A 261 14.55 -24.83 2.16
C ASN A 261 15.53 -25.96 2.49
N LYS A 262 16.23 -26.51 1.49
CA LYS A 262 17.20 -27.61 1.67
C LYS A 262 18.51 -27.14 2.28
N TYR A 263 19.01 -25.96 1.90
CA TYR A 263 20.37 -25.52 2.23
C TYR A 263 20.45 -24.31 3.18
N GLY A 264 19.34 -23.67 3.54
CA GLY A 264 19.37 -22.51 4.45
C GLY A 264 19.85 -21.21 3.77
N MET A 265 20.38 -20.24 4.54
CA MET A 265 20.81 -18.92 4.04
C MET A 265 22.31 -18.61 4.16
N TYR A 266 23.12 -19.47 4.78
CA TYR A 266 24.48 -19.08 5.19
C TYR A 266 25.60 -19.59 4.28
N HIS A 267 25.28 -20.29 3.19
CA HIS A 267 26.29 -20.72 2.25
C HIS A 267 26.77 -19.59 1.33
N LYS A 268 27.93 -19.78 0.70
CA LYS A 268 28.46 -18.88 -0.35
C LYS A 268 27.68 -19.07 -1.66
N GLU A 269 27.64 -18.04 -2.50
CA GLU A 269 26.99 -18.06 -3.83
C GLU A 269 27.32 -19.32 -4.64
N LYS A 270 28.59 -19.75 -4.66
CA LYS A 270 29.01 -20.95 -5.40
C LYS A 270 28.26 -22.23 -5.00
N ILE A 271 27.86 -22.35 -3.74
CA ILE A 271 27.09 -23.51 -3.26
C ILE A 271 25.67 -23.45 -3.81
N TYR A 272 25.01 -22.29 -3.73
CA TYR A 272 23.67 -22.12 -4.30
C TYR A 272 23.67 -22.24 -5.83
N HIS A 273 24.73 -21.78 -6.49
CA HIS A 273 24.95 -21.99 -7.91
C HIS A 273 24.94 -23.47 -8.27
N ASN A 274 25.72 -24.28 -7.54
CA ASN A 274 25.76 -25.73 -7.79
C ASN A 274 24.45 -26.42 -7.40
N ALA A 275 23.81 -25.99 -6.30
CA ALA A 275 22.51 -26.51 -5.88
C ALA A 275 21.41 -26.23 -6.91
N LEU A 276 21.43 -25.05 -7.54
CA LEU A 276 20.49 -24.73 -8.62
C LEU A 276 20.75 -25.55 -9.88
N LYS A 277 22.01 -25.85 -10.23
CA LYS A 277 22.32 -26.78 -11.33
C LYS A 277 21.68 -28.15 -11.11
N GLU A 278 21.85 -28.71 -9.91
CA GLU A 278 21.24 -29.98 -9.51
C GLU A 278 19.71 -29.91 -9.59
N GLU A 279 19.10 -28.85 -9.02
CA GLU A 279 17.65 -28.70 -8.98
C GLU A 279 17.06 -28.45 -10.39
N PHE A 280 17.75 -27.71 -11.27
CA PHE A 280 17.34 -27.56 -12.66
C PHE A 280 17.38 -28.90 -13.41
N GLN A 281 18.40 -29.72 -13.21
CA GLN A 281 18.49 -31.06 -13.81
C GLN A 281 17.35 -31.97 -13.33
N ASN A 282 17.08 -31.99 -12.03
CA ASN A 282 16.01 -32.79 -11.43
C ASN A 282 14.62 -32.40 -11.98
N ASN A 283 14.42 -31.12 -12.27
CA ASN A 283 13.15 -30.60 -12.80
C ASN A 283 13.13 -30.51 -14.34
N GLN A 284 14.14 -31.06 -15.04
CA GLN A 284 14.27 -31.04 -16.50
C GLN A 284 14.19 -29.61 -17.10
N ILE A 285 14.77 -28.64 -16.39
CA ILE A 285 14.85 -27.24 -16.81
C ILE A 285 16.17 -27.04 -17.56
N SER A 286 16.09 -26.71 -18.85
CA SER A 286 17.24 -26.36 -19.67
C SER A 286 17.85 -25.02 -19.23
N TYR A 287 19.17 -24.99 -19.01
CA TYR A 287 19.87 -23.77 -18.59
C TYR A 287 21.26 -23.68 -19.23
N ILE A 288 21.80 -22.46 -19.25
CA ILE A 288 23.21 -22.18 -19.55
C ILE A 288 23.80 -21.51 -18.32
N SER A 289 24.91 -22.04 -17.81
CA SER A 289 25.63 -21.49 -16.64
C SER A 289 26.70 -20.51 -17.09
N GLU A 290 26.77 -19.35 -16.44
CA GLU A 290 27.77 -18.30 -16.66
C GLU A 290 27.96 -17.92 -18.16
N PRO A 291 26.88 -17.76 -18.96
CA PRO A 291 27.01 -17.38 -20.36
C PRO A 291 27.47 -15.93 -20.52
N ARG A 292 28.33 -15.66 -21.49
CA ARG A 292 28.65 -14.28 -21.89
C ARG A 292 27.53 -13.72 -22.77
N ILE A 293 26.91 -12.62 -22.36
CA ILE A 293 25.90 -11.90 -23.14
C ILE A 293 26.37 -10.51 -23.55
N ASP A 294 25.87 -10.05 -24.69
CA ASP A 294 26.22 -8.75 -25.24
C ASP A 294 25.37 -7.64 -24.64
N ILE A 295 26.05 -6.50 -24.38
CA ILE A 295 25.46 -5.28 -23.84
C ILE A 295 25.53 -4.19 -24.92
N PHE A 296 24.41 -3.54 -25.17
CA PHE A 296 24.20 -2.59 -26.26
C PHE A 296 23.91 -1.19 -25.73
N SER A 297 24.31 -0.19 -26.51
CA SER A 297 23.96 1.20 -26.31
C SER A 297 22.47 1.39 -26.52
N VAL A 298 21.76 1.90 -25.51
CA VAL A 298 20.32 2.21 -25.61
C VAL A 298 20.01 3.37 -26.57
N THR A 299 21.02 4.14 -26.98
CA THR A 299 20.87 5.25 -27.94
C THR A 299 21.23 4.83 -29.35
N SER A 300 22.33 4.10 -29.54
CA SER A 300 22.88 3.79 -30.86
C SER A 300 22.69 2.35 -31.32
N GLY A 301 22.24 1.45 -30.45
CA GLY A 301 22.14 0.02 -30.71
C GLY A 301 23.48 -0.71 -30.82
N LYS A 302 24.62 0.00 -30.82
CA LYS A 302 25.95 -0.61 -30.95
C LYS A 302 26.34 -1.39 -29.70
N LYS A 303 27.03 -2.52 -29.89
CA LYS A 303 27.63 -3.29 -28.80
C LYS A 303 28.67 -2.44 -28.04
N LEU A 304 28.49 -2.36 -26.72
CA LEU A 304 29.39 -1.65 -25.79
C LEU A 304 30.32 -2.60 -25.03
N GLY A 305 29.88 -3.83 -24.79
CA GLY A 305 30.64 -4.79 -24.00
C GLY A 305 29.86 -6.07 -23.76
N SER A 306 30.20 -6.75 -22.67
CA SER A 306 29.54 -7.99 -22.27
C SER A 306 29.31 -8.07 -20.77
N TYR A 307 28.29 -8.83 -20.38
CA TYR A 307 27.94 -9.18 -19.01
C TYR A 307 27.84 -10.71 -18.90
N VAL A 308 28.12 -11.25 -17.71
CA VAL A 308 28.06 -12.69 -17.44
C VAL A 308 27.14 -12.90 -16.23
N PRO A 309 25.85 -13.19 -16.44
CA PRO A 309 24.97 -13.60 -15.34
C PRO A 309 25.28 -15.03 -14.88
N ASP A 310 24.82 -15.41 -13.68
CA ASP A 310 25.01 -16.77 -13.17
C ASP A 310 24.33 -17.84 -14.04
N PHE A 311 23.11 -17.55 -14.51
CA PHE A 311 22.39 -18.43 -15.43
C PHE A 311 21.56 -17.68 -16.46
N ILE A 312 21.33 -18.39 -17.56
CA ILE A 312 20.22 -18.13 -18.47
C ILE A 312 19.36 -19.38 -18.54
N VAL A 313 18.08 -19.23 -18.24
CA VAL A 313 17.08 -20.29 -18.38
C VAL A 313 16.12 -19.85 -19.47
N ASP A 314 16.21 -20.49 -20.63
CA ASP A 314 15.55 -20.03 -21.86
C ASP A 314 15.88 -18.56 -22.19
N SER A 315 14.96 -17.63 -21.92
CA SER A 315 15.12 -16.19 -22.17
C SER A 315 15.12 -15.36 -20.89
N ILE A 316 15.38 -16.01 -19.74
CA ILE A 316 15.39 -15.40 -18.41
C ILE A 316 16.81 -15.37 -17.85
N ILE A 317 17.26 -14.18 -17.45
CA ILE A 317 18.50 -13.99 -16.70
C ILE A 317 18.27 -14.35 -15.24
N ILE A 318 19.21 -15.04 -14.60
CA ILE A 318 19.21 -15.27 -13.16
C ILE A 318 20.56 -14.82 -12.60
N GLU A 319 20.52 -13.92 -11.62
CA GLU A 319 21.66 -13.41 -10.87
C GLU A 319 21.49 -13.81 -9.39
N LEU A 320 22.54 -14.35 -8.79
CA LEU A 320 22.57 -14.85 -7.42
C LEU A 320 23.29 -13.89 -6.50
N LYS A 321 22.79 -13.83 -5.25
CA LYS A 321 23.47 -13.16 -4.14
C LYS A 321 23.37 -13.98 -2.86
N THR A 322 24.30 -13.76 -1.93
CA THR A 322 24.23 -14.28 -0.55
C THR A 322 24.43 -13.19 0.50
N SER A 323 23.91 -11.99 0.22
CA SER A 323 23.95 -10.86 1.16
C SER A 323 22.83 -10.96 2.19
N PRO A 324 23.05 -10.57 3.47
CA PRO A 324 22.00 -10.56 4.50
C PRO A 324 20.75 -9.73 4.12
N PHE A 325 20.93 -8.75 3.26
CA PHE A 325 19.87 -7.91 2.70
C PHE A 325 20.23 -7.50 1.26
N THR A 326 19.22 -7.34 0.42
CA THR A 326 19.37 -6.78 -0.92
C THR A 326 19.35 -5.27 -0.84
N ILE A 327 20.45 -4.62 -1.24
CA ILE A 327 20.51 -3.16 -1.37
C ILE A 327 20.05 -2.72 -2.76
N LYS A 328 19.54 -1.48 -2.85
CA LYS A 328 19.02 -0.91 -4.10
C LYS A 328 20.04 -0.96 -5.24
N ASP A 329 21.32 -0.80 -4.95
CA ASP A 329 22.38 -0.81 -5.96
C ASP A 329 22.53 -2.14 -6.69
N MET A 330 22.33 -3.27 -5.99
CA MET A 330 22.34 -4.61 -6.59
C MET A 330 21.18 -4.78 -7.58
N GLU A 331 20.01 -4.28 -7.22
CA GLU A 331 18.83 -4.31 -8.09
C GLU A 331 19.02 -3.42 -9.31
N MET A 332 19.51 -2.19 -9.09
CA MET A 332 19.76 -1.23 -10.16
C MET A 332 20.78 -1.76 -11.17
N GLN A 333 21.86 -2.39 -10.70
CA GLN A 333 22.85 -3.00 -11.58
C GLN A 333 22.21 -4.04 -12.52
N LEU A 334 21.42 -4.96 -11.98
CA LEU A 334 20.73 -5.98 -12.78
C LEU A 334 19.75 -5.34 -13.78
N ILE A 335 19.00 -4.32 -13.34
CA ILE A 335 18.05 -3.59 -14.19
C ILE A 335 18.76 -2.90 -15.35
N GLU A 336 19.92 -2.25 -15.13
CA GLU A 336 20.67 -1.58 -16.20
C GLU A 336 21.20 -2.60 -17.23
N TYR A 337 21.70 -3.76 -16.79
CA TYR A 337 22.07 -4.83 -17.73
C TYR A 337 20.86 -5.40 -18.48
N LEU A 338 19.70 -5.51 -17.82
CA LEU A 338 18.48 -5.98 -18.46
C LEU A 338 18.00 -5.02 -19.56
N LYS A 339 18.06 -3.69 -19.30
CA LYS A 339 17.73 -2.64 -20.27
C LYS A 339 18.64 -2.69 -21.50
N SER A 340 19.94 -2.89 -21.28
CA SER A 340 20.96 -2.89 -22.33
C SER A 340 21.23 -4.26 -22.97
N SER A 341 20.47 -5.31 -22.65
CA SER A 341 20.61 -6.63 -23.27
C SER A 341 19.40 -6.99 -24.12
N LYS A 342 19.43 -8.13 -24.82
CA LYS A 342 18.27 -8.64 -25.57
C LYS A 342 17.16 -9.27 -24.71
N TYR A 343 17.43 -9.55 -23.42
CA TYR A 343 16.54 -10.32 -22.55
C TYR A 343 15.50 -9.45 -21.86
N GLU A 344 14.26 -9.91 -21.75
CA GLU A 344 13.16 -9.09 -21.22
C GLU A 344 12.88 -9.30 -19.73
N LEU A 345 13.42 -10.37 -19.15
CA LEU A 345 13.17 -10.77 -17.76
C LEU A 345 14.47 -11.16 -17.07
N ALA A 346 14.66 -10.67 -15.84
CA ALA A 346 15.70 -11.13 -14.93
C ALA A 346 15.16 -11.46 -13.53
N TYR A 347 15.79 -12.42 -12.87
CA TYR A 347 15.64 -12.66 -11.45
C TYR A 347 16.91 -12.26 -10.69
N LEU A 348 16.73 -11.55 -9.58
CA LEU A 348 17.73 -11.43 -8.53
C LEU A 348 17.32 -12.37 -7.38
N VAL A 349 18.13 -13.39 -7.14
CA VAL A 349 17.86 -14.41 -6.10
C VAL A 349 18.91 -14.27 -5.01
N ASN A 350 18.55 -13.56 -3.94
CA ASN A 350 19.42 -13.40 -2.78
C ASN A 350 19.11 -14.46 -1.71
N PHE A 351 19.90 -15.52 -1.67
CA PHE A 351 19.76 -16.61 -0.69
C PHE A 351 20.17 -16.22 0.73
N GLY A 352 20.88 -15.09 0.90
CA GLY A 352 21.34 -14.62 2.21
C GLY A 352 20.25 -13.92 3.04
N GLU A 353 19.10 -13.60 2.45
CA GLU A 353 18.05 -12.86 3.15
C GLU A 353 17.32 -13.71 4.20
N LYS A 354 17.02 -13.06 5.33
CA LYS A 354 16.18 -13.64 6.38
C LYS A 354 14.78 -13.97 5.86
N TYR A 355 14.18 -13.06 5.10
CA TYR A 355 12.90 -13.26 4.42
C TYR A 355 13.17 -13.50 2.93
N PHE A 356 13.28 -14.78 2.56
CA PHE A 356 13.65 -15.15 1.21
C PHE A 356 12.55 -14.78 0.21
N LYS A 357 12.85 -13.83 -0.67
CA LYS A 357 11.93 -13.36 -1.71
C LYS A 357 12.70 -13.12 -3.01
N PRO A 358 12.72 -14.09 -3.95
CA PRO A 358 13.27 -13.88 -5.29
C PRO A 358 12.60 -12.67 -5.96
N LYS A 359 13.41 -11.72 -6.46
CA LYS A 359 12.90 -10.49 -7.09
C LYS A 359 12.92 -10.64 -8.60
N ARG A 360 11.78 -10.36 -9.23
CA ARG A 360 11.56 -10.49 -10.67
C ARG A 360 11.48 -9.11 -11.31
N TYR A 361 12.31 -8.86 -12.32
CA TYR A 361 12.37 -7.60 -13.06
C TYR A 361 12.01 -7.83 -14.53
N ILE A 362 11.22 -6.93 -15.11
CA ILE A 362 10.86 -6.95 -16.53
C ILE A 362 11.29 -5.64 -17.20
N HIS A 363 11.89 -5.76 -18.38
CA HIS A 363 12.03 -4.66 -19.33
C HIS A 363 11.73 -5.17 -20.75
N THR A 364 10.50 -4.93 -21.21
CA THR A 364 9.96 -5.49 -22.46
C THR A 364 10.59 -4.85 -23.71
N LYS A 365 10.60 -5.57 -24.84
CA LYS A 365 11.22 -5.14 -26.11
C LYS A 365 10.68 -3.82 -26.66
N ASP A 366 9.40 -3.52 -26.47
CA ASP A 366 8.79 -2.22 -26.83
C ASP A 366 9.46 -1.03 -26.14
N ARG A 367 10.18 -1.27 -25.03
CA ARG A 367 10.91 -0.25 -24.28
C ARG A 367 12.39 -0.19 -24.65
N LYS A 368 12.84 -1.03 -25.58
CA LYS A 368 14.23 -1.16 -26.00
C LYS A 368 14.44 -0.58 -27.39
N ASN A 369 15.33 0.39 -27.52
CA ASN A 369 15.83 0.90 -28.81
C ASN A 369 16.99 0.04 -29.34
N ILE A 370 16.88 -1.28 -29.21
CA ILE A 370 17.89 -2.21 -29.73
C ILE A 370 17.42 -2.59 -31.13
N ILE A 371 18.18 -2.18 -32.14
CA ILE A 371 17.97 -2.58 -33.54
C ILE A 371 17.95 -4.10 -33.55
N SER A 372 16.80 -4.69 -33.87
CA SER A 372 16.66 -6.13 -34.06
C SER A 372 17.45 -6.53 -35.29
N ASP A 373 18.47 -7.37 -35.12
CA ASP A 373 18.97 -8.22 -36.21
C ASP A 373 17.96 -9.32 -36.53
#